data_AF-A0A961WR87-F1
#
_entry.id   AF-A0A961WR87-F1
#
_cell.length_a   1.000
_cell.length_b   1.000
_cell.length_c   1.000
_cell.angle_alpha   90.00
_cell.angle_beta   90.00
_cell.angle_gamma   90.00
#
_symmetry.space_group_name_H-M   'P 1'
#
loop_
_entity.id
_entity.type
_entity.pdbx_description
1 polymer ?
#
loop_
_entity_poly.entity_id
_entity_poly.type
_entity_poly.pdbx_seq_one_letter_code
_entity_poly.pdbx_strand_id
1 'polypeptide(L)'
;MSQYLDLLMFASLMGAILLGFPVAFSIAGVAVFFAYLGWMLGVMDISLLGAVGPRVFGLLSNQVLIAIPLFVLMGAVLEKSRIAEELL
;
A
#
# COMPACT_ATOMS: atom_id res chain seq x y z
N MET A 1 25.00 12.52 -7.79
CA MET A 1 24.04 12.25 -8.89
C MET A 1 22.76 11.59 -8.40
N SER A 2 22.81 10.65 -7.44
CA SER A 2 21.64 9.96 -6.88
C SER A 2 20.63 10.86 -6.15
N GLN A 3 21.09 11.88 -5.42
CA GLN A 3 20.22 12.77 -4.62
C GLN A 3 19.14 13.51 -5.42
N TYR A 4 19.39 13.78 -6.71
CA TYR A 4 18.41 14.44 -7.58
C TYR A 4 17.26 13.49 -7.96
N LEU A 5 17.51 12.18 -8.01
CA LEU A 5 16.50 11.19 -8.37
C LEU A 5 15.40 11.11 -7.30
N ASP A 6 15.77 11.17 -6.02
CA ASP A 6 14.84 11.13 -4.89
C ASP A 6 13.92 12.36 -4.87
N LEU A 7 14.50 13.54 -5.12
CA LEU A 7 13.75 14.80 -5.26
C LEU A 7 12.77 14.77 -6.44
N LEU A 8 13.20 14.22 -7.58
CA LEU A 8 12.34 14.04 -8.75
C LEU A 8 11.21 13.03 -8.50
N MET A 9 11.48 11.95 -7.76
CA MET A 9 10.47 10.97 -7.35
C MET A 9 9.41 11.63 -6.46
N PHE A 10 9.84 12.46 -5.50
CA PHE A 10 8.92 13.19 -4.64
C PHE A 10 8.08 14.22 -5.42
N ALA A 11 8.72 15.01 -6.29
CA ALA A 11 8.03 16.02 -7.09
C ALA A 11 7.02 15.40 -8.07
N SER A 12 7.36 14.27 -8.70
CA SER A 12 6.45 13.54 -9.59
C SER A 12 5.27 12.93 -8.84
N LEU A 13 5.47 12.38 -7.64
CA LEU A 13 4.39 11.90 -6.78
C LEU A 13 3.43 13.03 -6.39
N MET A 14 3.98 14.18 -5.98
CA MET A 14 3.19 15.36 -5.64
C MET A 14 2.39 15.84 -6.85
N GLY A 15 3.03 15.93 -8.03
CA GLY A 15 2.35 16.29 -9.27
C GLY A 15 1.19 15.33 -9.61
N ALA A 16 1.41 14.01 -9.49
CA ALA A 16 0.38 13.02 -9.75
C ALA A 16 -0.83 13.15 -8.80
N ILE A 17 -0.59 13.42 -7.52
CA ILE A 17 -1.65 13.62 -6.52
C ILE A 17 -2.42 14.93 -6.80
N LEU A 18 -1.71 16.02 -7.11
CA LEU A 18 -2.32 17.33 -7.39
C LEU A 18 -3.18 17.32 -8.67
N LEU A 19 -2.86 16.46 -9.63
CA LEU A 19 -3.69 16.21 -10.82
C LEU A 19 -4.99 15.45 -10.51
N GLY A 20 -5.21 15.02 -9.26
CA GLY A 20 -6.43 14.33 -8.83
C GLY A 20 -6.43 12.83 -9.09
N PHE A 21 -5.28 12.22 -9.42
CA PHE A 21 -5.19 10.77 -9.55
C PHE A 21 -5.37 10.09 -8.18
N PRO A 22 -6.05 8.93 -8.11
CA PRO A 22 -6.21 8.21 -6.85
C PRO A 22 -4.85 7.85 -6.25
N VAL A 23 -4.68 8.20 -4.97
CA VAL A 23 -3.39 8.15 -4.26
C VAL A 23 -2.70 6.78 -4.36
N ALA A 24 -3.46 5.69 -4.27
CA ALA A 24 -2.91 4.33 -4.36
C ALA A 24 -2.20 4.07 -5.70
N PHE A 25 -2.82 4.49 -6.81
CA PHE A 25 -2.22 4.35 -8.14
C PHE A 25 -1.03 5.28 -8.34
N SER A 26 -1.09 6.50 -7.80
CA SER A 26 0.03 7.44 -7.88
C SER A 26 1.27 6.93 -7.15
N ILE A 27 1.12 6.38 -5.93
CA ILE A 27 2.23 5.81 -5.17
C ILE A 27 2.82 4.59 -5.89
N ALA A 28 1.98 3.64 -6.33
CA ALA A 28 2.43 2.44 -6.99
C ALA A 28 3.11 2.75 -8.35
N GLY A 29 2.49 3.61 -9.17
CA GLY A 29 2.99 3.97 -10.49
C GLY A 29 4.32 4.72 -10.43
N VAL A 30 4.43 5.73 -9.57
CA VAL A 30 5.68 6.49 -9.39
C VAL A 30 6.78 5.58 -8.82
N ALA A 31 6.46 4.71 -7.86
CA ALA A 31 7.44 3.77 -7.30
C ALA A 31 7.99 2.80 -8.36
N VAL A 32 7.13 2.22 -9.21
CA VAL A 32 7.57 1.30 -10.28
C VAL A 32 8.36 2.03 -11.37
N PHE A 33 7.91 3.23 -11.77
CA PHE A 33 8.60 4.03 -12.79
C PHE A 33 10.01 4.44 -12.34
N PHE A 34 10.14 4.95 -11.11
CA PHE A 34 11.45 5.30 -10.56
C PHE A 34 12.30 4.09 -10.20
N ALA A 35 11.70 2.93 -9.90
CA ALA A 35 12.44 1.68 -9.78
C ALA A 35 13.12 1.27 -11.09
N TYR A 36 12.39 1.36 -12.20
CA TYR A 36 12.94 1.09 -13.52
C TYR A 36 14.02 2.10 -13.91
N LEU A 37 13.79 3.39 -13.71
CA LEU A 37 14.79 4.44 -13.98
C LEU A 37 16.05 4.28 -13.11
N GLY A 38 15.88 3.97 -11.82
CA GLY A 38 16.98 3.74 -10.89
C GLY A 38 17.84 2.54 -11.30
N TRP A 39 17.22 1.48 -11.84
CA TRP A 39 17.93 0.33 -12.40
C TRP A 39 18.72 0.71 -13.66
N MET A 40 18.10 1.44 -14.60
CA MET A 40 18.77 1.87 -15.83
C MET A 40 19.96 2.81 -15.57
N LEU A 41 19.86 3.66 -14.55
CA LEU A 41 20.93 4.56 -14.12
C LEU A 41 21.98 3.90 -13.21
N GLY A 42 21.82 2.62 -12.87
CA GLY A 42 22.72 1.89 -11.97
C GLY A 42 22.69 2.35 -10.51
N VAL A 43 21.67 3.14 -10.13
CA VAL A 43 21.50 3.67 -8.76
C VAL A 43 20.76 2.68 -7.86
N MET A 44 19.95 1.80 -8.46
CA MET A 44 19.15 0.79 -7.76
C MET A 44 19.39 -0.60 -8.33
N ASP A 45 19.51 -1.60 -7.46
CA ASP A 45 19.46 -3.00 -7.86
C ASP A 45 18.00 -3.46 -7.99
N ILE A 46 17.68 -4.07 -9.13
CA ILE A 46 16.36 -4.65 -9.42
C ILE A 46 15.97 -5.75 -8.43
N SER A 47 16.95 -6.41 -7.79
CA SER A 47 16.71 -7.42 -6.74
C SER A 47 15.87 -6.89 -5.57
N LEU A 48 15.92 -5.57 -5.30
CA LEU A 48 15.15 -4.91 -4.24
C LEU A 48 13.64 -4.93 -4.50
N LEU A 49 13.20 -5.07 -5.76
CA LEU A 49 11.78 -5.27 -6.07
C LEU A 49 11.27 -6.63 -5.56
N GLY A 50 12.15 -7.63 -5.42
CA GLY A 50 11.79 -8.91 -4.80
C GLY A 50 11.33 -8.77 -3.35
N ALA A 51 11.76 -7.72 -2.64
CA ALA A 51 11.33 -7.44 -1.28
C ALA A 51 9.90 -6.88 -1.18
N VAL A 52 9.25 -6.52 -2.31
CA VAL A 52 7.87 -6.04 -2.31
C VAL A 52 6.91 -7.12 -1.83
N GLY A 53 7.07 -8.37 -2.29
CA GLY A 53 6.21 -9.50 -1.88
C GLY A 53 6.19 -9.73 -0.36
N PRO A 54 7.36 -9.94 0.27
CA PRO A 54 7.45 -10.06 1.72
C PRO A 54 6.91 -8.86 2.49
N ARG A 55 7.08 -7.62 1.99
CA ARG A 55 6.51 -6.41 2.61
C ARG A 55 4.98 -6.42 2.57
N VAL A 56 4.38 -6.79 1.45
CA VAL A 56 2.92 -6.91 1.33
C VAL A 56 2.39 -7.99 2.28
N PHE A 57 3.04 -9.15 2.34
CA PHE A 57 2.69 -10.19 3.29
C PHE A 57 2.81 -9.72 4.75
N GLY A 58 3.85 -8.96 5.07
CA GLY A 58 4.03 -8.34 6.39
C GLY A 58 2.94 -7.32 6.75
N LEU A 59 2.37 -6.62 5.78
CA LEU A 59 1.22 -5.74 6.01
C LEU A 59 -0.04 -6.54 6.30
N LEU A 60 -0.31 -7.60 5.53
CA LEU A 60 -1.48 -8.45 5.74
C LEU A 60 -1.42 -9.23 7.06
N SER A 61 -0.22 -9.57 7.54
CA SER A 61 -0.03 -10.22 8.84
C SER A 61 -0.16 -9.27 10.04
N ASN A 62 -0.35 -7.96 9.79
CA ASN A 62 -0.52 -6.98 10.85
C ASN A 62 -1.82 -7.23 11.62
N GLN A 63 -1.69 -7.46 12.93
CA GLN A 63 -2.82 -7.74 13.83
C GLN A 63 -3.93 -6.68 13.77
N VAL A 64 -3.59 -5.41 13.57
CA VAL A 64 -4.56 -4.32 13.45
C VAL A 64 -5.38 -4.45 12.17
N LEU A 65 -4.74 -4.75 11.04
CA LEU A 65 -5.43 -4.90 9.76
C LEU A 65 -6.25 -6.19 9.72
N ILE A 66 -5.78 -7.27 10.37
CA ILE A 66 -6.53 -8.53 10.54
C ILE A 66 -7.76 -8.32 11.43
N ALA A 67 -7.69 -7.44 12.43
CA ALA A 67 -8.82 -7.18 13.31
C ALA A 67 -10.03 -6.61 12.55
N ILE A 68 -9.82 -5.76 11.53
CA ILE A 68 -10.90 -5.13 10.76
C ILE A 68 -11.90 -6.15 10.15
N PRO A 69 -11.47 -7.13 9.32
CA PRO A 69 -12.39 -8.12 8.77
C PRO A 69 -12.97 -9.05 9.84
N LEU A 70 -12.24 -9.34 10.92
CA LEU A 70 -12.78 -10.12 12.05
C LEU A 70 -13.89 -9.38 12.79
N PHE A 71 -13.77 -8.06 12.96
CA PHE A 71 -14.82 -7.22 13.52
C PHE A 71 -16.07 -7.21 12.64
N VAL A 72 -15.90 -7.09 11.32
CA VAL A 72 -17.01 -7.18 10.36
C VAL A 72 -17.68 -8.56 10.42
N LEU A 73 -16.88 -9.64 10.50
CA LEU A 73 -17.39 -11.01 10.64
C LEU A 73 -18.20 -11.16 11.93
N MET A 74 -17.67 -10.72 13.05
CA MET A 74 -18.36 -10.76 14.35
C MET A 74 -19.71 -10.02 14.26
N GLY A 75 -19.71 -8.81 13.71
CA GLY A 75 -20.93 -8.03 13.51
C GLY A 75 -21.96 -8.76 12.66
N ALA A 76 -21.54 -9.31 11.51
CA ALA A 76 -22.43 -10.05 10.60
C ALA A 76 -22.99 -11.34 11.22
N VAL A 77 -22.18 -12.06 12.02
CA VAL A 77 -22.61 -13.26 12.74
C VAL A 77 -23.60 -12.92 13.86
N LEU A 78 -23.36 -11.85 14.61
CA LEU A 78 -24.29 -11.37 15.64
C LEU A 78 -25.63 -10.92 15.03
N GLU A 79 -25.59 -10.22 13.89
CA GLU A 79 -26.80 -9.82 13.14
C GLU A 79 -27.58 -11.04 12.64
N LYS A 80 -26.91 -12.03 12.06
CA LYS A 80 -27.58 -13.22 11.51
C LYS A 80 -28.12 -14.18 12.57
N SER A 81 -27.51 -14.21 13.75
CA SER A 81 -27.91 -15.11 14.82
C SER A 81 -29.09 -14.60 15.65
N ARG A 82 -29.52 -13.35 15.46
CA ARG A 82 -30.57 -12.66 16.26
C ARG A 82 -30.29 -12.62 17.77
N ILE A 83 -29.11 -13.06 18.22
CA ILE A 83 -28.68 -12.95 19.63
C ILE A 83 -28.57 -11.46 20.02
N ALA A 84 -28.31 -10.59 19.05
CA ALA A 84 -28.35 -9.14 19.27
C ALA A 84 -29.75 -8.60 19.66
N GLU A 85 -30.83 -9.28 19.27
CA GLU A 85 -32.21 -8.91 19.65
C GLU A 85 -32.60 -9.44 21.03
N GLU A 86 -32.01 -10.54 21.49
CA GLU A 86 -32.27 -11.11 22.84
C GLU A 86 -31.48 -10.41 23.97
N LEU A 87 -30.47 -9.59 23.62
CA LEU A 87 -29.64 -8.84 24.57
C LEU A 87 -30.08 -7.39 24.78
N LEU A 88 -31.15 -6.95 24.10
CA LEU A 88 -31.86 -5.67 24.31
C LEU A 88 -33.07 -5.87 25.23
#